data_AF-A0A0F9I680-F1
#
_entry.id   AF-A0A0F9I680-F1
#
_cell.length_a   1.000
_cell.length_b   1.000
_cell.length_c   1.000
_cell.angle_alpha   90.00
_cell.angle_beta   90.00
_cell.angle_gamma   90.00
#
_symmetry.space_group_name_H-M   'P 1'
#
loop_
_entity.id
_entity.type
_entity.pdbx_description
1 polymer ?
#
loop_
_entity_poly.entity_id
_entity_poly.type
_entity_poly.pdbx_seq_one_letter_code
_entity_poly.pdbx_strand_id
1 'polypeptide(L)'
;MTNKMILKTVAGSRAYGLETPESDWDYHAVFVIPTVDILALGANPKRRAWDESKEVDMQTWEVGHFLHLATKGNPTILETFVTPPVDTTLTRDTHGYKLRKLLPFVLNKRYVRAAYLGYAHNQRAKLFNKSDDPTAVQPSERAWKFATQYIRVLIQGEYLLRTGELVVNVGLYPNLVQC
;
A
#
# COMPACT_ATOMS: atom_id res chain seq x y z
N MET A 1 18.89 -14.37 13.68
CA MET A 1 17.77 -15.23 13.25
C MET A 1 17.09 -14.57 12.06
N THR A 2 16.61 -15.34 11.08
CA THR A 2 15.99 -14.78 9.87
C THR A 2 14.54 -14.39 10.17
N ASN A 3 14.16 -13.14 9.88
CA ASN A 3 12.79 -12.67 10.03
C ASN A 3 11.82 -13.51 9.18
N LYS A 4 10.73 -13.99 9.79
CA LYS A 4 9.77 -14.84 9.09
C LYS A 4 8.72 -13.97 8.40
N MET A 5 8.70 -13.98 7.07
CA MET A 5 7.62 -13.37 6.28
C MET A 5 6.34 -14.19 6.48
N ILE A 6 5.22 -13.51 6.75
CA ILE A 6 3.92 -14.13 7.00
C ILE A 6 2.86 -13.75 5.96
N LEU A 7 3.08 -12.67 5.20
CA LEU A 7 2.19 -12.22 4.14
C LEU A 7 3.02 -11.50 3.07
N LYS A 8 2.73 -11.77 1.79
CA LYS A 8 3.22 -11.01 0.64
C LYS A 8 2.07 -10.79 -0.33
N THR A 9 1.82 -9.56 -0.74
CA THR A 9 0.77 -9.19 -1.71
C THR A 9 1.38 -8.37 -2.83
N VAL A 10 0.76 -8.44 -4.00
CA VAL A 10 1.05 -7.51 -5.10
C VAL A 10 0.75 -6.08 -4.64
N ALA A 11 1.49 -5.11 -5.15
CA ALA A 11 1.26 -3.68 -4.94
C ALA A 11 1.31 -2.95 -6.30
N GLY A 12 1.31 -1.62 -6.26
CA GLY A 12 1.52 -0.81 -7.46
C GLY A 12 0.44 -0.93 -8.52
N SER A 13 0.78 -0.59 -9.77
CA SER A 13 -0.15 -0.53 -10.90
C SER A 13 -0.92 -1.85 -11.08
N ARG A 14 -0.25 -2.99 -10.92
CA ARG A 14 -0.85 -4.34 -10.98
C ARG A 14 -1.91 -4.58 -9.92
N ALA A 15 -1.69 -4.13 -8.69
CA ALA A 15 -2.72 -4.25 -7.65
C ALA A 15 -3.95 -3.37 -7.97
N TYR A 16 -3.70 -2.23 -8.61
CA TYR A 16 -4.75 -1.27 -8.96
C TYR A 16 -5.48 -1.61 -10.28
N GLY A 17 -5.01 -2.58 -11.06
CA GLY A 17 -5.56 -2.87 -12.40
C GLY A 17 -5.25 -1.77 -13.41
N LEU A 18 -4.08 -1.14 -13.26
CA LEU A 18 -3.59 -0.02 -14.07
C LEU A 18 -2.27 -0.36 -14.77
N GLU A 19 -1.89 -1.63 -14.84
CA GLU A 19 -0.63 -2.08 -15.41
C GLU A 19 -0.57 -1.93 -16.93
N THR A 20 0.63 -1.62 -17.43
CA THR A 20 1.04 -1.66 -18.83
C THR A 20 2.02 -2.81 -19.07
N PRO A 21 2.32 -3.19 -20.32
CA PRO A 21 3.33 -4.21 -20.61
C PRO A 21 4.71 -3.92 -19.99
N GLU A 22 5.05 -2.65 -19.77
CA GLU A 22 6.31 -2.18 -19.20
C GLU A 22 6.29 -2.02 -17.68
N SER A 23 5.12 -2.19 -17.04
CA SER A 23 5.00 -2.00 -15.60
C SER A 23 5.87 -3.02 -14.83
N ASP A 24 6.50 -2.57 -13.75
CA ASP A 24 7.32 -3.35 -12.82
C ASP A 24 6.49 -4.12 -11.77
N TRP A 25 7.16 -4.97 -11.00
CA TRP A 25 6.54 -5.73 -9.91
C TRP A 25 6.80 -5.09 -8.56
N ASP A 26 5.75 -4.49 -7.99
CA ASP A 26 5.74 -4.01 -6.62
C ASP A 26 5.12 -5.03 -5.66
N TYR A 27 5.66 -5.12 -4.44
CA TYR A 27 5.10 -5.96 -3.38
C TYR A 27 5.04 -5.26 -2.03
N HIS A 28 4.01 -5.60 -1.27
CA HIS A 28 3.95 -5.35 0.16
C HIS A 28 4.13 -6.66 0.91
N ALA A 29 4.94 -6.66 1.97
CA ALA A 29 5.11 -7.84 2.81
C ALA A 29 5.07 -7.52 4.30
N VAL A 30 4.62 -8.48 5.09
CA VAL A 30 4.60 -8.42 6.54
C VAL A 30 5.45 -9.54 7.11
N PHE A 31 6.31 -9.22 8.05
CA PHE A 31 7.18 -10.17 8.72
C PHE A 31 7.07 -10.08 10.24
N VAL A 32 7.54 -11.13 10.92
CA VAL A 32 7.59 -11.22 12.38
C VAL A 32 9.05 -11.16 12.82
N ILE A 33 9.33 -10.28 13.77
CA ILE A 33 10.58 -10.26 14.53
C ILE A 33 10.39 -11.12 15.78
N PRO A 34 11.31 -12.04 16.10
CA PRO A 34 11.26 -12.79 17.34
C PRO A 34 11.13 -11.88 18.56
N THR A 35 10.27 -12.24 19.51
CA THR A 35 10.04 -11.43 20.72
C THR A 35 11.32 -11.20 21.51
N VAL A 36 12.24 -12.18 21.52
CA VAL A 36 13.56 -12.06 22.16
C VAL A 36 14.39 -10.90 21.57
N ASP A 37 14.29 -10.65 20.26
CA ASP A 37 15.01 -9.58 19.58
C ASP A 37 14.36 -8.21 19.82
N ILE A 38 13.06 -8.19 20.17
CA ILE A 38 12.32 -6.97 20.54
C ILE A 38 12.60 -6.59 22.01
N LEU A 39 12.71 -7.58 22.90
CA LEU A 39 12.85 -7.37 24.34
C LEU A 39 14.31 -7.37 24.84
N ALA A 40 15.28 -7.58 23.96
CA ALA A 40 16.69 -7.52 24.32
C ALA A 40 17.10 -6.12 24.82
N LEU A 41 18.04 -6.07 25.77
CA LEU A 41 18.63 -4.81 26.21
C LEU A 41 19.37 -4.14 25.04
N GLY A 42 19.04 -2.88 24.77
CA GLY A 42 19.60 -2.13 23.63
C GLY A 42 19.00 -2.50 22.27
N ALA A 43 17.87 -3.23 22.23
CA ALA A 43 17.21 -3.61 20.99
C ALA A 43 16.81 -2.38 20.15
N ASN A 44 17.21 -2.39 18.87
CA ASN A 44 16.73 -1.44 17.86
C ASN A 44 16.29 -2.19 16.59
N PRO A 45 15.22 -2.99 16.67
CA PRO A 45 14.79 -3.81 15.55
C PRO A 45 14.34 -2.96 14.37
N LYS A 46 14.81 -3.27 13.17
CA LYS A 46 14.33 -2.65 11.93
C LYS A 46 12.88 -3.06 11.70
N ARG A 47 11.94 -2.13 11.93
CA ARG A 47 10.48 -2.38 11.78
C ARG A 47 9.95 -2.15 10.37
N ARG A 48 10.78 -1.58 9.49
CA ARG A 48 10.50 -1.39 8.06
C ARG A 48 11.77 -1.60 7.26
N ALA A 49 11.62 -2.12 6.07
CA ALA A 49 12.67 -2.11 5.05
C ALA A 49 12.06 -1.89 3.67
N TRP A 50 12.82 -1.24 2.81
CA TRP A 50 12.51 -1.04 1.41
C TRP A 50 13.64 -1.66 0.60
N ASP A 51 13.28 -2.52 -0.34
CA ASP A 51 14.22 -3.19 -1.24
C ASP A 51 13.88 -2.75 -2.67
N GLU A 52 14.71 -1.86 -3.21
CA GLU A 52 14.62 -1.35 -4.58
C GLU A 52 15.64 -2.08 -5.46
N SER A 53 15.23 -3.21 -6.03
CA SER A 53 15.97 -3.82 -7.13
C SER A 53 15.32 -3.42 -8.46
N LYS A 54 16.08 -3.35 -9.55
CA LYS A 54 15.57 -2.89 -10.87
C LYS A 54 14.34 -3.65 -11.39
N GLU A 55 14.09 -4.86 -10.90
CA GLU A 55 12.98 -5.71 -11.34
C GLU A 55 11.88 -5.88 -10.28
N VAL A 56 12.17 -5.56 -9.01
CA VAL A 56 11.26 -5.78 -7.89
C VAL A 56 11.44 -4.67 -6.84
N ASP A 57 10.38 -3.92 -6.60
CA ASP A 57 10.23 -3.07 -5.41
C ASP A 57 9.45 -3.85 -4.34
N MET A 58 10.03 -3.97 -3.14
CA MET A 58 9.34 -4.57 -2.00
C MET A 58 9.40 -3.69 -0.76
N GLN A 59 8.22 -3.28 -0.29
CA GLN A 59 8.04 -2.64 1.01
C GLN A 59 7.66 -3.67 2.06
N THR A 60 8.38 -3.67 3.18
CA THR A 60 8.18 -4.66 4.25
C THR A 60 7.96 -3.99 5.60
N TRP A 61 7.05 -4.55 6.40
CA TRP A 61 6.75 -4.09 7.75
C TRP A 61 6.80 -5.23 8.75
N GLU A 62 7.36 -4.95 9.92
CA GLU A 62 7.18 -5.79 11.10
C GLU A 62 5.71 -5.76 11.54
N VAL A 63 5.14 -6.90 11.92
CA VAL A 63 3.70 -7.09 12.16
C VAL A 63 3.10 -6.10 13.16
N GLY A 64 3.79 -5.80 14.26
CA GLY A 64 3.35 -4.81 15.25
C GLY A 64 3.30 -3.40 14.68
N HIS A 65 4.33 -3.00 13.94
CA HIS A 65 4.36 -1.71 13.25
C HIS A 65 3.31 -1.62 12.13
N PHE A 66 3.11 -2.69 11.37
CA PHE A 66 2.07 -2.82 10.35
C PHE A 66 0.68 -2.59 10.97
N LEU A 67 0.34 -3.31 12.03
CA LEU A 67 -0.93 -3.16 12.74
C LEU A 67 -1.08 -1.76 13.34
N HIS A 68 -0.02 -1.19 13.90
CA HIS A 68 -0.05 0.20 14.39
C HIS A 68 -0.47 1.17 13.28
N LEU A 69 0.15 1.11 12.10
CA LEU A 69 -0.21 1.97 10.97
C LEU A 69 -1.63 1.68 10.45
N ALA A 70 -2.07 0.42 10.50
CA ALA A 70 -3.43 0.03 10.11
C ALA A 70 -4.48 0.74 10.98
N THR A 71 -4.26 0.82 12.31
CA THR A 71 -5.14 1.57 13.23
C THR A 71 -5.17 3.08 12.96
N LYS A 72 -4.20 3.61 12.21
CA LYS A 72 -4.15 5.01 11.77
C LYS A 72 -4.76 5.22 10.38
N GLY A 73 -5.35 4.18 9.78
CA GLY A 73 -6.03 4.27 8.50
C GLY A 73 -5.09 4.44 7.30
N ASN A 74 -3.81 4.10 7.43
CA ASN A 74 -2.83 4.27 6.35
C ASN A 74 -3.25 3.50 5.09
N PRO A 75 -3.47 4.17 3.93
CA PRO A 75 -4.02 3.52 2.73
C PRO A 75 -3.19 2.32 2.26
N THR A 76 -1.88 2.49 2.12
CA THR A 76 -0.92 1.44 1.68
C THR A 76 -0.98 0.20 2.57
N ILE A 77 -1.11 0.41 3.88
CA ILE A 77 -1.22 -0.67 4.85
C ILE A 77 -2.56 -1.37 4.72
N LEU A 78 -3.67 -0.63 4.61
CA LEU A 78 -5.00 -1.22 4.47
C LEU A 78 -5.15 -2.01 3.16
N GLU A 79 -4.59 -1.53 2.06
CA GLU A 79 -4.56 -2.25 0.77
C GLU A 79 -3.94 -3.64 0.92
N THR A 80 -2.87 -3.78 1.72
CA THR A 80 -2.18 -5.05 1.96
C THR A 80 -3.08 -6.12 2.61
N PHE A 81 -4.14 -5.73 3.34
CA PHE A 81 -5.09 -6.69 3.91
C PHE A 81 -6.00 -7.33 2.85
N VAL A 82 -6.29 -6.62 1.77
CA VAL A 82 -7.31 -6.99 0.78
C VAL A 82 -6.74 -7.42 -0.56
N THR A 83 -5.56 -6.92 -0.96
CA THR A 83 -4.93 -7.34 -2.22
C THR A 83 -4.63 -8.84 -2.22
N PRO A 84 -4.88 -9.59 -3.31
CA PRO A 84 -4.59 -11.02 -3.35
C PRO A 84 -3.14 -11.34 -2.94
N PRO A 85 -2.93 -12.37 -2.11
CA PRO A 85 -1.58 -12.78 -1.76
C PRO A 85 -0.86 -13.46 -2.92
N VAL A 86 0.45 -13.30 -2.97
CA VAL A 86 1.32 -13.97 -3.95
C VAL A 86 1.49 -15.45 -3.60
N ASP A 87 1.54 -15.76 -2.31
CA ASP A 87 1.70 -17.12 -1.81
C ASP A 87 0.36 -17.88 -1.84
N THR A 88 0.27 -18.90 -2.68
CA THR A 88 -0.91 -19.77 -2.82
C THR A 88 -1.10 -20.74 -1.66
N THR A 89 -0.12 -20.84 -0.74
CA THR A 89 -0.16 -21.71 0.44
C THR A 89 -0.82 -21.05 1.67
N LEU A 90 -1.35 -19.82 1.52
CA LEU A 90 -2.09 -19.12 2.57
C LEU A 90 -3.40 -19.82 2.93
N THR A 91 -3.34 -20.74 3.88
CA THR A 91 -4.50 -21.42 4.47
C THR A 91 -5.01 -20.71 5.72
N ARG A 92 -6.20 -21.09 6.22
CA ARG A 92 -6.83 -20.51 7.42
C ARG A 92 -5.95 -20.52 8.68
N ASP A 93 -5.05 -21.48 8.77
CA ASP A 93 -4.20 -21.67 9.96
C ASP A 93 -2.93 -20.82 9.94
N THR A 94 -2.55 -20.31 8.77
CA THR A 94 -1.38 -19.45 8.60
C THR A 94 -1.56 -18.09 9.28
N HIS A 95 -0.45 -17.54 9.77
CA HIS A 95 -0.44 -16.21 10.42
C HIS A 95 -0.86 -15.10 9.46
N GLY A 96 -0.50 -15.19 8.17
CA GLY A 96 -0.91 -14.20 7.17
C GLY A 96 -2.42 -14.19 6.92
N TYR A 97 -3.08 -15.35 6.88
CA TYR A 97 -4.53 -15.40 6.76
C TYR A 97 -5.22 -14.76 7.98
N LYS A 98 -4.78 -15.13 9.19
CA LYS A 98 -5.29 -14.57 10.45
C LYS A 98 -5.07 -13.05 10.52
N LEU A 99 -3.90 -12.56 10.09
CA LEU A 99 -3.59 -11.14 10.00
C LEU A 99 -4.60 -10.41 9.10
N ARG A 100 -4.89 -10.93 7.90
CA ARG A 100 -5.85 -10.30 6.98
C ARG A 100 -7.26 -10.21 7.56
N LYS A 101 -7.66 -11.16 8.40
CA LYS A 101 -8.96 -11.14 9.10
C LYS A 101 -9.05 -10.04 10.17
N LEU A 102 -7.95 -9.38 10.51
CA LEU A 102 -7.97 -8.25 11.44
C LEU A 102 -8.47 -6.94 10.82
N LEU A 103 -8.64 -6.85 9.48
CA LEU A 103 -9.04 -5.61 8.81
C LEU A 103 -10.27 -4.93 9.45
N PRO A 104 -11.40 -5.60 9.70
CA PRO A 104 -12.58 -4.94 10.28
C PRO A 104 -12.32 -4.32 11.66
N PHE A 105 -11.33 -4.83 12.39
CA PHE A 105 -11.02 -4.41 13.77
C PHE A 105 -10.04 -3.23 13.83
N VAL A 106 -9.35 -2.92 12.74
CA VAL A 106 -8.42 -1.79 12.65
C VAL A 106 -9.05 -0.55 11.99
N LEU A 107 -10.22 -0.71 11.37
CA LEU A 107 -10.90 0.38 10.66
C LEU A 107 -11.55 1.37 11.63
N ASN A 108 -11.28 2.66 11.41
CA ASN A 108 -11.90 3.76 12.12
C ASN A 108 -12.20 4.89 11.12
N LYS A 109 -13.48 5.31 11.02
CA LYS A 109 -13.91 6.33 10.04
C LYS A 109 -13.13 7.64 10.13
N ARG A 110 -12.81 8.11 11.34
CA ARG A 110 -12.05 9.37 11.54
C ARG A 110 -10.62 9.23 11.02
N TYR A 111 -9.94 8.13 11.35
CA TYR A 111 -8.56 7.91 10.92
C TYR A 111 -8.47 7.60 9.43
N VAL A 112 -9.38 6.79 8.88
CA VAL A 112 -9.48 6.55 7.42
C VAL A 112 -9.66 7.87 6.69
N ARG A 113 -10.65 8.68 7.06
CA ARG A 113 -10.86 10.00 6.43
C ARG A 113 -9.60 10.87 6.48
N ALA A 114 -8.98 11.00 7.65
CA ALA A 114 -7.80 11.84 7.83
C ALA A 114 -6.61 11.35 7.00
N ALA A 115 -6.32 10.04 7.01
CA ALA A 115 -5.20 9.45 6.31
C ALA A 115 -5.36 9.49 4.79
N TYR A 116 -6.55 9.19 4.28
CA TYR A 116 -6.84 9.24 2.84
C TYR A 116 -6.81 10.66 2.30
N LEU A 117 -7.39 11.64 3.01
CA LEU A 117 -7.27 13.05 2.63
C LEU A 117 -5.82 13.54 2.71
N GLY A 118 -5.08 13.16 3.76
CA GLY A 118 -3.67 13.50 3.89
C GLY A 118 -2.83 12.95 2.73
N TYR A 119 -3.06 11.69 2.35
CA TYR A 119 -2.41 11.10 1.17
C TYR A 119 -2.81 11.84 -0.11
N ALA A 120 -4.10 12.12 -0.32
CA ALA A 120 -4.60 12.85 -1.47
C ALA A 120 -3.95 14.24 -1.58
N HIS A 121 -3.87 14.99 -0.49
CA HIS A 121 -3.19 16.29 -0.45
C HIS A 121 -1.71 16.19 -0.82
N ASN A 122 -1.01 15.17 -0.34
CA ASN A 122 0.39 14.94 -0.70
C ASN A 122 0.57 14.68 -2.20
N GLN A 123 -0.30 13.87 -2.82
CA GLN A 123 -0.21 13.60 -4.26
C GLN A 123 -0.61 14.82 -5.10
N ARG A 124 -1.65 15.54 -4.68
CA ARG A 124 -2.03 16.82 -5.28
C ARG A 124 -0.89 17.85 -5.21
N ALA A 125 -0.19 17.94 -4.08
CA ALA A 125 0.97 18.82 -3.95
C ALA A 125 2.09 18.42 -4.91
N LYS A 126 2.39 17.12 -5.06
CA LYS A 126 3.40 16.64 -6.02
C LYS A 126 3.02 16.89 -7.48
N LEU A 127 1.72 16.90 -7.78
CA LEU A 127 1.17 17.23 -9.10
C LEU A 127 1.42 18.72 -9.45
N PHE A 128 1.17 19.65 -8.53
CA PHE A 128 1.21 21.09 -8.84
C PHE A 128 2.49 21.83 -8.42
N ASN A 129 3.24 21.32 -7.45
CA ASN A 129 4.35 22.08 -6.83
C ASN A 129 5.73 21.79 -7.45
N LYS A 130 5.83 20.84 -8.39
CA LYS A 130 7.06 20.65 -9.17
C LYS A 130 6.76 21.00 -10.61
N SER A 131 7.46 21.98 -11.14
CA SER A 131 7.46 22.28 -12.56
C SER A 131 7.94 21.03 -13.30
N ASP A 132 7.10 20.53 -14.19
CA ASP A 132 7.54 19.57 -15.17
C ASP A 132 8.43 20.29 -16.21
N ASP A 133 9.23 19.52 -16.94
CA ASP A 133 10.07 20.07 -18.00
C ASP A 133 9.19 20.78 -19.04
N PRO A 134 9.39 22.09 -19.28
CA PRO A 134 8.59 22.84 -20.27
C PRO A 134 8.86 22.40 -21.71
N THR A 135 9.92 21.62 -21.97
CA THR A 135 10.24 21.07 -23.29
C THR A 135 9.61 19.68 -23.54
N ALA A 136 9.05 19.06 -22.51
CA ALA A 136 8.35 17.77 -22.63
C ALA A 136 6.87 17.96 -23.04
N VAL A 137 6.26 16.90 -23.58
CA VAL A 137 4.82 16.83 -23.83
C VAL A 137 4.09 16.98 -22.49
N GLN A 138 3.14 17.90 -22.43
CA GLN A 138 2.34 18.15 -21.23
C GLN A 138 0.91 17.63 -21.43
N PRO A 139 0.30 17.11 -20.35
CA PRO A 139 0.93 16.73 -19.07
C PRO A 139 1.95 15.58 -19.19
N SER A 140 3.03 15.64 -18.39
CA SER A 140 4.09 14.61 -18.39
C SER A 140 3.63 13.28 -17.74
N GLU A 141 4.34 12.17 -18.01
CA GLU A 141 4.10 10.89 -17.32
C GLU A 141 4.13 11.01 -15.79
N ARG A 142 5.00 11.90 -15.28
CA ARG A 142 5.10 12.20 -13.85
C ARG A 142 3.84 12.89 -13.34
N ALA A 143 3.33 13.90 -14.06
CA ALA A 143 2.08 14.56 -13.71
C ALA A 143 0.94 13.54 -13.70
N TRP A 144 0.84 12.71 -14.73
CA TRP A 144 -0.19 11.67 -14.81
C TRP A 144 -0.12 10.67 -13.67
N LYS A 145 1.07 10.19 -13.32
CA LYS A 145 1.29 9.34 -12.14
C LYS A 145 0.71 9.97 -10.87
N PHE A 146 0.92 11.27 -10.63
CA PHE A 146 0.39 11.92 -9.43
C PHE A 146 -1.10 12.25 -9.51
N ALA A 147 -1.62 12.58 -10.69
CA ALA A 147 -3.05 12.76 -10.92
C ALA A 147 -3.82 11.45 -10.67
N THR A 148 -3.35 10.34 -11.23
CA THR A 148 -3.92 9.00 -11.02
C THR A 148 -3.86 8.61 -9.54
N GLN A 149 -2.73 8.79 -8.86
CA GLN A 149 -2.63 8.51 -7.41
C GLN A 149 -3.57 9.38 -6.57
N TYR A 150 -3.76 10.65 -6.93
CA TYR A 150 -4.66 11.57 -6.25
C TYR A 150 -6.13 11.14 -6.39
N ILE A 151 -6.59 10.85 -7.60
CA ILE A 151 -7.97 10.44 -7.85
C ILE A 151 -8.24 9.05 -7.26
N ARG A 152 -7.32 8.10 -7.47
CA ARG A 152 -7.41 6.71 -6.96
C ARG A 152 -7.68 6.69 -5.45
N VAL A 153 -6.87 7.39 -4.66
CA VAL A 153 -7.03 7.37 -3.20
C VAL A 153 -8.36 8.00 -2.78
N LEU A 154 -8.84 9.03 -3.48
CA LEU A 154 -10.13 9.64 -3.17
C LEU A 154 -11.29 8.69 -3.45
N ILE A 155 -11.28 8.00 -4.59
CA ILE A 155 -12.28 6.99 -4.96
C ILE A 155 -12.31 5.87 -3.91
N GLN A 156 -11.14 5.31 -3.58
CA GLN A 156 -11.04 4.23 -2.60
C GLN A 156 -11.49 4.69 -1.20
N GLY A 157 -11.10 5.90 -0.79
CA GLY A 157 -11.46 6.46 0.51
C GLY A 157 -12.96 6.75 0.62
N GLU A 158 -13.57 7.31 -0.43
CA GLU A 158 -15.01 7.52 -0.52
C GLU A 158 -15.76 6.20 -0.38
N TYR A 159 -15.40 5.20 -1.21
CA TYR A 159 -16.07 3.90 -1.21
C TYR A 159 -15.94 3.23 0.15
N LEU A 160 -14.73 3.17 0.73
CA LEU A 160 -14.49 2.60 2.05
C LEU A 160 -15.30 3.29 3.16
N LEU A 161 -15.39 4.62 3.14
CA LEU A 161 -16.16 5.36 4.13
C LEU A 161 -17.68 5.16 3.99
N ARG A 162 -18.16 4.96 2.75
CA ARG A 162 -19.57 4.76 2.43
C ARG A 162 -20.03 3.32 2.69
N THR A 163 -19.23 2.32 2.33
CA THR A 163 -19.64 0.90 2.35
C THR A 163 -18.98 0.08 3.46
N GLY A 164 -17.84 0.53 3.97
CA GLY A 164 -17.00 -0.27 4.88
C GLY A 164 -16.12 -1.30 4.15
N GLU A 165 -16.17 -1.36 2.82
CA GLU A 165 -15.37 -2.27 2.01
C GLU A 165 -14.20 -1.52 1.34
N LEU A 166 -13.01 -2.11 1.35
CA LEU A 166 -11.85 -1.56 0.64
C LEU A 166 -11.64 -2.31 -0.67
N VAL A 167 -11.80 -1.61 -1.79
CA VAL A 167 -11.53 -2.12 -3.14
C VAL A 167 -10.25 -1.49 -3.66
N VAL A 168 -9.24 -2.32 -3.93
CA VAL A 168 -7.92 -1.85 -4.40
C VAL A 168 -7.93 -1.60 -5.90
N ASN A 169 -8.48 -2.56 -6.66
CA ASN A 169 -8.54 -2.49 -8.11
C ASN A 169 -9.52 -1.38 -8.55
N VAL A 170 -9.01 -0.43 -9.33
CA VAL A 170 -9.75 0.69 -9.89
C VAL A 170 -9.88 0.58 -11.42
N GLY A 171 -9.70 -0.62 -11.98
CA GLY A 171 -9.84 -0.89 -13.42
C GLY A 171 -11.25 -0.62 -13.97
N LEU A 172 -12.26 -0.50 -13.11
CA LEU A 172 -13.59 0.02 -13.46
C LEU A 172 -13.57 1.49 -13.94
N TYR A 173 -12.45 2.19 -13.75
CA TYR A 173 -12.21 3.54 -14.23
C TYR A 173 -11.10 3.52 -15.31
N PRO A 174 -11.40 3.01 -16.52
CA PRO A 174 -10.37 2.76 -17.56
C PRO A 174 -9.63 4.03 -17.97
N ASN A 175 -10.30 5.19 -17.89
CA ASN A 175 -9.71 6.49 -18.22
C ASN A 175 -8.72 7.00 -17.15
N LEU A 176 -8.57 6.32 -16.00
CA LEU A 176 -7.49 6.62 -15.04
C LEU A 176 -6.12 6.10 -15.50
N VAL A 177 -6.09 5.15 -16.44
CA VAL A 177 -4.87 4.54 -17.01
C VAL A 177 -4.40 5.29 -18.26
N GLN A 178 -5.33 5.84 -19.03
CA GLN A 178 -5.12 6.28 -20.41
C GLN A 178 -4.72 7.75 -20.54
N CYS A 179 -3.82 8.21 -19.70
CA CYS A 179 -3.39 9.60 -19.70
C CYS A 179 -1.87 9.69 -19.78
#